data_AF-G3H7R1-F1
#
_entry.id   AF-G3H7R1-F1
#
_cell.length_a   1.000
_cell.length_b   1.000
_cell.length_c   1.000
_cell.angle_alpha   90.00
_cell.angle_beta   90.00
_cell.angle_gamma   90.00
#
_symmetry.space_group_name_H-M   'P 1'
#
loop_
_entity.id
_entity.type
_entity.pdbx_description
1 polymer ?
#
loop_
_entity_poly.entity_id
_entity_poly.type
_entity_poly.pdbx_seq_one_letter_code
_entity_poly.pdbx_strand_id
1 'polypeptide(L)'
;MYSDLIKKITSHLERVSKELQASPPDLYIERFNIALGQYMGALQSIVPLFIYMNKFYIETKLNRDLKDDLIKLFTEHVADKHIYSLMPLLLEAQSTPFQVTPSTMANIVKGLYTLRPEWVQMAPTLFSKFIPNILPPAVESELSEYAAQDQKLQRDLIQNGFTRGDQSRKRAGDELAYNSPSACASSRGYR
;
A
#
# COMPACT_ATOMS: atom_id res chain seq x y z
N MET A 1 -17.02 -4.83 -33.13
CA MET A 1 -15.97 -5.56 -32.38
C MET A 1 -15.53 -4.82 -31.12
N TYR A 2 -14.84 -3.66 -31.20
CA TYR A 2 -14.47 -2.90 -29.99
C TYR A 2 -15.68 -2.52 -29.12
N SER A 3 -16.72 -1.93 -29.74
CA SER A 3 -18.00 -1.63 -29.07
C SER A 3 -18.62 -2.83 -28.36
N ASP A 4 -18.54 -4.01 -28.99
CA ASP A 4 -19.13 -5.24 -28.47
C ASP A 4 -18.33 -5.78 -27.29
N LEU A 5 -16.99 -5.70 -27.36
CA LEU A 5 -16.09 -6.03 -26.27
C LEU A 5 -16.39 -5.17 -25.04
N ILE A 6 -16.40 -3.84 -25.23
CA ILE A 6 -16.70 -2.89 -24.16
C ILE A 6 -18.08 -3.18 -23.55
N LYS A 7 -19.12 -3.29 -24.39
CA LYS A 7 -20.48 -3.60 -23.92
C LYS A 7 -20.57 -4.90 -23.13
N LYS A 8 -19.89 -5.96 -23.59
CA LYS A 8 -19.90 -7.27 -22.93
C LYS A 8 -19.20 -7.22 -21.57
N ILE A 9 -18.05 -6.55 -21.48
CA ILE A 9 -17.30 -6.38 -20.24
C ILE A 9 -18.08 -5.49 -19.27
N THR A 10 -18.64 -4.37 -19.72
CA THR A 10 -19.50 -3.51 -18.90
C THR A 10 -20.67 -4.29 -18.29
N SER A 11 -21.38 -5.08 -19.10
CA SER A 11 -22.51 -5.89 -18.62
C SER A 11 -22.08 -6.89 -17.53
N HIS A 12 -20.87 -7.46 -17.66
CA HIS A 12 -20.31 -8.36 -16.65
C HIS A 12 -19.95 -7.61 -15.37
N LEU A 13 -19.26 -6.47 -15.47
CA LEU A 13 -18.85 -5.64 -14.34
C LEU A 13 -20.04 -5.10 -13.54
N GLU A 14 -21.14 -4.74 -14.22
CA GLU A 14 -22.38 -4.35 -13.54
C GLU A 14 -22.98 -5.50 -12.72
N ARG A 15 -22.87 -6.75 -13.20
CA ARG A 15 -23.29 -7.92 -12.43
C ARG A 15 -22.40 -8.13 -11.21
N VAL A 16 -21.08 -8.05 -11.40
CA VAL A 16 -20.10 -8.14 -10.30
C VAL A 16 -20.35 -7.07 -9.24
N SER A 17 -20.62 -5.83 -9.64
CA SER A 17 -20.95 -4.74 -8.70
C SER A 17 -22.22 -5.03 -7.90
N LYS A 18 -23.27 -5.57 -8.53
CA LYS A 18 -24.49 -5.98 -7.82
C LYS A 18 -24.24 -7.12 -6.83
N GLU A 19 -23.44 -8.12 -7.21
CA GLU A 19 -23.06 -9.23 -6.34
C GLU A 19 -22.24 -8.74 -5.12
N LEU A 20 -21.33 -7.79 -5.33
CA LEU A 20 -20.58 -7.14 -4.25
C LEU A 20 -21.51 -6.35 -3.32
N GLN A 21 -22.46 -5.60 -3.87
CA GLN A 21 -23.40 -4.82 -3.07
C GLN A 21 -24.31 -5.70 -2.18
N ALA A 22 -24.65 -6.90 -2.65
CA ALA A 22 -25.42 -7.89 -1.89
C ALA A 22 -24.58 -8.69 -0.87
N SER A 23 -23.27 -8.46 -0.80
CA SER A 23 -22.38 -9.22 0.08
C SER A 23 -22.45 -8.75 1.53
N PRO A 24 -22.32 -9.66 2.51
CA PRO A 24 -22.32 -9.29 3.92
C PRO A 24 -21.05 -8.47 4.26
N PRO A 25 -21.12 -7.55 5.24
CA PRO A 25 -20.00 -6.68 5.61
C PRO A 25 -18.71 -7.46 5.94
N ASP A 26 -18.82 -8.56 6.68
CA ASP A 26 -17.69 -9.35 7.15
C ASP A 26 -16.85 -9.98 6.02
N LEU A 27 -17.49 -10.26 4.88
CA LEU A 27 -16.82 -10.86 3.70
C LEU A 27 -16.59 -9.83 2.59
N TYR A 28 -17.01 -8.59 2.79
CA TYR A 28 -17.05 -7.59 1.72
C TYR A 28 -15.65 -7.24 1.21
N ILE A 29 -14.69 -7.04 2.13
CA ILE A 29 -13.28 -6.76 1.80
C ILE A 29 -12.68 -7.90 0.96
N GLU A 30 -12.90 -9.14 1.39
CA GLU A 30 -12.36 -10.31 0.71
C GLU A 30 -12.97 -10.51 -0.69
N ARG A 31 -14.29 -10.36 -0.81
CA ARG A 31 -14.98 -10.46 -2.10
C ARG A 31 -14.56 -9.35 -3.06
N PHE A 32 -14.39 -8.13 -2.58
CA PHE A 32 -13.85 -7.04 -3.40
C PHE A 32 -12.43 -7.36 -3.89
N ASN A 33 -11.55 -7.86 -3.01
CA ASN A 33 -10.21 -8.28 -3.38
C ASN A 33 -10.20 -9.37 -4.45
N ILE A 34 -11.09 -10.38 -4.32
CA ILE A 34 -11.23 -11.44 -5.32
C ILE A 34 -11.67 -10.85 -6.67
N ALA A 35 -12.71 -10.01 -6.69
CA ALA A 35 -13.20 -9.38 -7.91
C ALA A 35 -12.12 -8.53 -8.59
N LEU A 36 -11.39 -7.73 -7.81
CA LEU A 36 -10.29 -6.90 -8.28
C LEU A 36 -9.14 -7.74 -8.85
N GLY A 37 -8.70 -8.76 -8.11
CA GLY A 37 -7.62 -9.65 -8.53
C GLY A 37 -7.96 -10.46 -9.79
N GLN A 38 -9.19 -10.98 -9.87
CA GLN A 38 -9.69 -11.68 -11.05
C GLN A 38 -9.72 -10.76 -12.27
N TYR A 39 -10.20 -9.52 -12.10
CA TYR A 39 -10.25 -8.56 -13.21
C TYR A 39 -8.85 -8.19 -13.69
N MET A 40 -7.96 -7.79 -12.78
CA MET A 40 -6.57 -7.42 -13.11
C MET A 40 -5.80 -8.59 -13.74
N GLY A 41 -6.04 -9.81 -13.27
CA GLY A 41 -5.50 -11.03 -13.88
C GLY A 41 -6.04 -11.28 -15.28
N ALA A 42 -7.36 -11.10 -15.49
CA ALA A 42 -7.97 -11.26 -16.81
C ALA A 42 -7.47 -10.24 -17.84
N LEU A 43 -7.11 -9.02 -17.42
CA LEU A 43 -6.49 -8.04 -18.33
C LEU A 43 -5.19 -8.56 -18.96
N GLN A 44 -4.43 -9.41 -18.25
CA GLN A 44 -3.18 -9.98 -18.76
C GLN A 44 -3.40 -10.92 -19.96
N SER A 45 -4.61 -11.48 -20.12
CA SER A 45 -4.94 -12.33 -21.27
C SER A 45 -5.78 -11.62 -22.32
N ILE A 46 -6.70 -10.74 -21.92
CA ILE A 46 -7.56 -9.98 -22.84
C ILE A 46 -6.73 -9.01 -23.69
N VAL A 47 -5.83 -8.22 -23.09
CA VAL A 47 -5.09 -7.19 -23.84
C VAL A 47 -4.24 -7.80 -24.97
N PRO A 48 -3.43 -8.86 -24.73
CA PRO A 48 -2.70 -9.52 -25.81
C PRO A 48 -3.59 -10.15 -26.87
N LEU A 49 -4.74 -10.72 -26.49
CA LEU A 49 -5.68 -11.33 -27.44
C LEU A 49 -6.21 -10.30 -28.46
N PHE A 50 -6.39 -9.05 -28.01
CA PHE A 50 -6.87 -7.94 -28.83
C PHE A 50 -5.75 -7.01 -29.31
N ILE A 51 -4.49 -7.46 -29.31
CA ILE A 51 -3.33 -6.59 -29.64
C ILE A 51 -3.45 -5.93 -31.01
N TYR A 52 -3.97 -6.64 -32.02
CA TYR A 52 -4.20 -6.07 -33.35
C TYR A 52 -5.24 -4.96 -33.31
N MET A 53 -6.35 -5.14 -32.59
CA MET A 53 -7.36 -4.10 -32.43
C MET A 53 -6.79 -2.89 -31.67
N ASN A 54 -5.96 -3.12 -30.65
CA ASN A 54 -5.29 -2.06 -29.92
C ASN A 54 -4.38 -1.24 -30.84
N LYS A 55 -3.44 -1.91 -31.54
CA LYS A 55 -2.45 -1.25 -32.39
C LYS A 55 -3.03 -0.56 -33.61
N PHE A 56 -4.00 -1.15 -34.29
CA PHE A 56 -4.45 -0.66 -35.59
C PHE A 56 -5.74 0.17 -35.54
N TYR A 57 -6.48 0.14 -34.44
CA TYR A 57 -7.71 0.91 -34.28
C TYR A 57 -7.65 1.83 -33.06
N ILE A 58 -7.43 1.30 -31.86
CA ILE A 58 -7.55 2.10 -30.62
C ILE A 58 -6.43 3.14 -30.53
N GLU A 59 -5.16 2.73 -30.67
CA GLU A 59 -4.02 3.65 -30.63
C GLU A 59 -4.05 4.64 -31.80
N THR A 60 -4.29 4.17 -33.03
CA THR A 60 -4.15 5.01 -34.24
C THR A 60 -5.37 5.88 -34.55
N LYS A 61 -6.59 5.43 -34.25
CA LYS A 61 -7.83 6.15 -34.57
C LYS A 61 -8.43 6.87 -33.38
N LEU A 62 -8.30 6.30 -32.18
CA LEU A 62 -8.89 6.86 -30.95
C LEU A 62 -7.85 7.56 -30.07
N ASN A 63 -6.55 7.35 -30.32
CA ASN A 63 -5.45 7.86 -29.51
C ASN A 63 -5.58 7.48 -28.03
N ARG A 64 -5.87 6.20 -27.78
CA ARG A 64 -6.05 5.60 -26.45
C ARG A 64 -5.32 4.25 -26.39
N ASP A 65 -5.30 3.66 -25.20
CA ASP A 65 -4.84 2.29 -24.98
C ASP A 65 -5.97 1.41 -24.43
N LEU A 66 -6.06 0.18 -24.93
CA LEU A 66 -7.09 -0.79 -24.52
C LEU A 66 -7.00 -1.13 -23.04
N LYS A 67 -5.79 -1.30 -22.48
CA LYS A 67 -5.64 -1.62 -21.06
C LYS A 67 -6.18 -0.49 -20.21
N ASP A 68 -5.89 0.76 -20.58
CA ASP A 68 -6.39 1.94 -19.88
C ASP A 68 -7.91 2.06 -19.99
N ASP A 69 -8.49 1.82 -21.17
CA ASP A 69 -9.96 1.77 -21.35
C ASP A 69 -10.61 0.69 -20.45
N LEU A 70 -9.99 -0.49 -20.34
CA LEU A 70 -10.51 -1.57 -19.51
C LEU A 70 -10.35 -1.27 -18.00
N ILE A 71 -9.21 -0.73 -17.57
CA ILE A 71 -9.00 -0.26 -16.20
C ILE A 71 -10.10 0.76 -15.84
N LYS A 72 -10.36 1.71 -16.74
CA LYS A 72 -11.41 2.72 -16.58
C LYS A 72 -12.80 2.10 -16.41
N LEU A 73 -13.13 1.05 -17.16
CA LEU A 73 -14.42 0.36 -17.00
C LEU A 73 -14.60 -0.23 -15.60
N PHE A 74 -13.57 -0.88 -15.04
CA PHE A 74 -13.66 -1.40 -13.67
C PHE A 74 -13.76 -0.28 -12.65
N THR A 75 -13.00 0.81 -12.85
CA THR A 75 -13.08 2.00 -12.00
C THR A 75 -14.51 2.54 -11.96
N GLU A 76 -15.13 2.81 -13.12
CA GLU A 76 -16.45 3.45 -13.21
C GLU A 76 -17.60 2.53 -12.80
N HIS A 77 -17.57 1.26 -13.23
CA HIS A 77 -18.72 0.36 -13.03
C HIS A 77 -18.68 -0.41 -11.72
N VAL A 78 -17.51 -0.52 -11.08
CA VAL A 78 -17.32 -1.25 -9.82
C VAL A 78 -16.72 -0.32 -8.77
N ALA A 79 -15.46 0.07 -8.89
CA ALA A 79 -14.73 0.66 -7.77
C ALA A 79 -15.33 1.98 -7.27
N ASP A 80 -15.75 2.89 -8.17
CA ASP A 80 -16.41 4.16 -7.81
C ASP A 80 -17.68 3.98 -6.97
N LYS A 81 -18.44 2.91 -7.23
CA LYS A 81 -19.67 2.61 -6.49
C LYS A 81 -19.42 2.01 -5.12
N HIS A 82 -18.25 1.39 -4.93
CA HIS A 82 -17.91 0.64 -3.73
C HIS A 82 -16.87 1.36 -2.86
N ILE A 83 -16.19 2.40 -3.34
CA ILE A 83 -15.08 3.04 -2.62
C ILE A 83 -15.51 3.64 -1.28
N TYR A 84 -16.69 4.30 -1.23
CA TYR A 84 -17.18 4.96 -0.02
C TYR A 84 -17.65 3.99 1.06
N SER A 85 -18.06 2.76 0.69
CA SER A 85 -18.35 1.70 1.66
C SER A 85 -17.13 0.88 2.02
N LEU A 86 -16.19 0.69 1.07
CA LEU A 86 -14.97 -0.08 1.28
C LEU A 86 -13.96 0.66 2.17
N MET A 87 -13.74 1.96 1.95
CA MET A 87 -12.68 2.71 2.64
C MET A 87 -12.83 2.69 4.17
N PRO A 88 -14.03 2.92 4.75
CA PRO A 88 -14.22 2.81 6.20
C PRO A 88 -13.91 1.41 6.73
N LEU A 89 -14.33 0.36 6.02
CA LEU A 89 -14.06 -1.02 6.40
C LEU A 89 -12.56 -1.35 6.39
N LEU A 90 -11.79 -0.79 5.44
CA LEU A 90 -10.33 -0.96 5.41
C LEU A 90 -9.65 -0.26 6.58
N LEU A 91 -10.13 0.93 6.96
CA LEU A 91 -9.60 1.68 8.11
C LEU A 91 -9.92 0.96 9.43
N GLU A 92 -11.13 0.45 9.58
CA GLU A 92 -11.53 -0.36 10.74
C GLU A 92 -10.68 -1.64 10.81
N ALA A 93 -10.61 -2.40 9.71
CA ALA A 93 -9.83 -3.64 9.62
C ALA A 93 -8.34 -3.43 9.92
N GLN A 94 -7.80 -2.24 9.67
CA GLN A 94 -6.42 -1.88 10.01
C GLN A 94 -6.22 -1.68 11.53
N SER A 95 -7.24 -1.19 12.23
CA SER A 95 -7.18 -0.98 13.69
C SER A 95 -7.38 -2.26 14.50
N THR A 96 -7.92 -3.30 13.87
CA THR A 96 -8.24 -4.61 14.45
C THR A 96 -7.25 -5.68 13.99
N PRO A 97 -6.38 -6.18 14.88
CA PRO A 97 -5.44 -7.24 14.52
C PRO A 97 -6.13 -8.49 13.96
N PHE A 98 -5.55 -9.10 12.93
CA PHE A 98 -5.96 -10.38 12.32
C PHE A 98 -7.32 -10.41 11.60
N GLN A 99 -8.10 -9.32 11.57
CA GLN A 99 -9.38 -9.31 10.84
C GLN A 99 -9.20 -9.48 9.32
N VAL A 100 -8.15 -8.87 8.76
CA VAL A 100 -7.80 -8.98 7.33
C VAL A 100 -6.32 -9.33 7.21
N THR A 101 -6.00 -10.26 6.32
CA THR A 101 -4.60 -10.63 6.09
C THR A 101 -3.83 -9.46 5.47
N PRO A 102 -2.54 -9.26 5.82
CA PRO A 102 -1.73 -8.18 5.25
C PRO A 102 -1.64 -8.24 3.72
N SER A 103 -1.67 -9.44 3.12
CA SER A 103 -1.65 -9.61 1.66
C SER A 103 -2.93 -9.12 1.00
N THR A 104 -4.11 -9.43 1.56
CA THR A 104 -5.40 -8.90 1.06
C THR A 104 -5.41 -7.38 1.13
N MET A 105 -5.00 -6.80 2.27
CA MET A 105 -4.94 -5.35 2.44
C MET A 105 -3.99 -4.70 1.42
N ALA A 106 -2.78 -5.26 1.25
CA ALA A 106 -1.81 -4.76 0.28
C ALA A 106 -2.32 -4.82 -1.17
N ASN A 107 -3.00 -5.92 -1.54
CA ASN A 107 -3.54 -6.11 -2.89
C ASN A 107 -4.64 -5.10 -3.19
N ILE A 108 -5.57 -4.89 -2.25
CA ILE A 108 -6.63 -3.88 -2.39
C ILE A 108 -6.00 -2.50 -2.53
N VAL A 109 -5.13 -2.09 -1.60
CA VAL A 109 -4.53 -0.74 -1.61
C VAL A 109 -3.75 -0.47 -2.90
N LYS A 110 -2.92 -1.43 -3.35
CA LYS A 110 -2.18 -1.31 -4.61
C LYS A 110 -3.10 -1.29 -5.82
N GLY A 111 -4.16 -2.09 -5.81
CA GLY A 111 -5.14 -2.14 -6.90
C GLY A 111 -5.98 -0.86 -6.97
N LEU A 112 -6.43 -0.32 -5.84
CA LEU A 112 -7.10 0.98 -5.77
C LEU A 112 -6.21 2.10 -6.30
N TYR A 113 -4.93 2.10 -5.92
CA TYR A 113 -3.95 3.07 -6.45
C TYR A 113 -3.77 2.94 -7.97
N THR A 114 -3.74 1.71 -8.49
CA THR A 114 -3.66 1.45 -9.94
C THR A 114 -4.91 1.92 -10.68
N LEU A 115 -6.10 1.78 -10.08
CA LEU A 115 -7.37 2.20 -10.66
C LEU A 115 -7.52 3.73 -10.67
N ARG A 116 -7.21 4.39 -9.55
CA ARG A 116 -7.23 5.85 -9.40
C ARG A 116 -6.31 6.30 -8.25
N PRO A 117 -5.17 6.93 -8.55
CA PRO A 117 -4.25 7.45 -7.53
C PRO A 117 -4.85 8.52 -6.60
N GLU A 118 -5.84 9.28 -7.07
CA GLU A 118 -6.47 10.36 -6.31
C GLU A 118 -7.14 9.87 -5.01
N TRP A 119 -7.55 8.60 -4.92
CA TRP A 119 -8.13 8.03 -3.70
C TRP A 119 -7.16 7.97 -2.52
N VAL A 120 -5.86 8.14 -2.76
CA VAL A 120 -4.87 8.34 -1.69
C VAL A 120 -5.30 9.47 -0.75
N GLN A 121 -5.93 10.53 -1.26
CA GLN A 121 -6.38 11.67 -0.45
C GLN A 121 -7.41 11.28 0.61
N MET A 122 -8.16 10.19 0.41
CA MET A 122 -9.16 9.71 1.36
C MET A 122 -8.53 9.07 2.60
N ALA A 123 -7.37 8.42 2.45
CA ALA A 123 -6.68 7.73 3.55
C ALA A 123 -5.15 7.66 3.35
N PRO A 124 -4.42 8.79 3.36
CA PRO A 124 -3.00 8.80 3.00
C PRO A 124 -2.12 7.85 3.84
N THR A 125 -2.44 7.74 5.13
CA THR A 125 -1.75 6.88 6.10
C THR A 125 -1.99 5.38 5.87
N LEU A 126 -3.13 5.00 5.27
CA LEU A 126 -3.40 3.62 4.89
C LEU A 126 -2.55 3.25 3.67
N PHE A 127 -2.56 4.11 2.65
CA PHE A 127 -1.84 3.88 1.40
C PHE A 127 -0.31 3.86 1.59
N SER A 128 0.23 4.74 2.42
CA SER A 128 1.68 4.85 2.66
C SER A 128 2.32 3.61 3.29
N LYS A 129 1.53 2.75 3.96
CA LYS A 129 2.02 1.48 4.51
C LYS A 129 2.33 0.43 3.44
N PHE A 130 1.75 0.55 2.25
CA PHE A 130 1.85 -0.45 1.20
C PHE A 130 2.48 0.06 -0.10
N ILE A 131 2.58 1.39 -0.26
CA ILE A 131 3.13 2.03 -1.44
C ILE A 131 4.11 3.13 -1.00
N PRO A 132 5.38 3.08 -1.46
CA PRO A 132 6.38 4.06 -1.10
C PRO A 132 6.09 5.43 -1.73
N ASN A 133 6.67 6.49 -1.15
CA ASN A 133 6.64 7.87 -1.69
C ASN A 133 5.24 8.47 -1.89
N ILE A 134 4.25 8.01 -1.12
CA ILE A 134 2.90 8.58 -1.12
C ILE A 134 2.82 9.85 -0.27
N LEU A 135 3.47 9.83 0.89
CA LEU A 135 3.51 10.99 1.77
C LEU A 135 4.60 11.96 1.30
N PRO A 136 4.44 13.26 1.58
CA PRO A 136 5.49 14.23 1.34
C PRO A 136 6.81 13.80 2.00
N PRO A 137 7.96 14.07 1.36
CA PRO A 137 9.24 13.86 2.02
C PRO A 137 9.32 14.71 3.29
N ALA A 138 9.92 14.16 4.33
CA ALA A 138 10.15 14.89 5.57
C ALA A 138 11.03 16.12 5.30
N VAL A 139 10.63 17.28 5.83
CA VAL A 139 11.35 18.55 5.67
C VAL A 139 12.12 18.86 6.95
N GLU A 140 13.32 19.45 6.84
CA GLU A 140 14.18 19.78 7.98
C GLU A 140 13.49 20.67 9.02
N SER A 141 12.63 21.60 8.58
CA SER A 141 11.84 22.47 9.45
C SER A 141 10.91 21.70 10.41
N GLU A 142 10.47 20.50 10.03
CA GLU A 142 9.53 19.68 10.78
C GLU A 142 10.25 18.74 11.78
N LEU A 143 11.58 18.68 11.79
CA LEU A 143 12.35 17.77 12.67
C LEU A 143 12.04 17.95 14.16
N SER A 144 11.83 19.21 14.58
CA SER A 144 11.46 19.52 15.96
C SER A 144 10.09 18.94 16.34
N GLU A 145 9.12 18.95 15.41
CA GLU A 145 7.80 18.38 15.61
C GLU A 145 7.87 16.85 15.67
N TYR A 146 8.63 16.22 14.78
CA TYR A 146 8.87 14.78 14.81
C TYR A 146 9.53 14.34 16.12
N ALA A 147 10.51 15.09 16.62
CA ALA A 147 11.14 14.83 17.91
C ALA A 147 10.15 14.93 19.08
N ALA A 148 9.25 15.93 19.05
CA ALA A 148 8.22 16.09 20.08
C ALA A 148 7.19 14.95 20.04
N GLN A 149 6.78 14.50 18.84
CA GLN A 149 5.90 13.35 18.66
C GLN A 149 6.54 12.07 19.20
N ASP A 150 7.82 11.84 18.91
CA ASP A 150 8.54 10.66 19.40
C ASP A 150 8.69 10.68 20.93
N GLN A 151 9.03 11.84 21.52
CA GLN A 151 9.05 12.00 22.97
C GLN A 151 7.69 11.75 23.63
N LYS A 152 6.59 12.12 22.96
CA LYS A 152 5.24 11.83 23.44
C LYS A 152 4.98 10.32 23.42
N LEU A 153 5.26 9.65 22.29
CA LEU A 153 5.11 8.21 22.16
C LEU A 153 5.93 7.45 23.21
N GLN A 154 7.19 7.84 23.44
CA GLN A 154 8.04 7.24 24.46
C GLN A 154 7.43 7.38 25.87
N ARG A 155 6.87 8.55 26.21
CA ARG A 155 6.19 8.76 27.49
C ARG A 155 4.94 7.88 27.63
N ASP A 156 4.12 7.80 26.58
CA ASP A 156 2.90 6.99 26.59
C ASP A 156 3.24 5.49 26.74
N LEU A 157 4.30 5.01 26.11
CA LEU A 157 4.80 3.64 26.26
C LEU A 157 5.26 3.36 27.70
N ILE A 158 6.01 4.27 28.32
CA ILE A 158 6.44 4.14 29.72
C ILE A 158 5.23 4.05 30.66
N GLN A 159 4.21 4.88 30.45
CA GLN A 159 2.96 4.84 31.23
C GLN A 159 2.21 3.51 31.08
N ASN A 160 2.25 2.92 29.89
CA ASN A 160 1.67 1.60 29.61
C ASN A 160 2.57 0.42 30.06
N GLY A 161 3.62 0.69 30.85
CA GLY A 161 4.48 -0.34 31.43
C GLY A 161 5.64 -0.80 30.54
N PHE A 162 5.82 -0.21 29.36
CA PHE A 162 6.97 -0.47 28.48
C PHE A 162 8.18 0.37 28.91
N THR A 163 8.71 0.08 30.10
CA THR A 163 9.92 0.75 30.60
C THR A 163 11.16 0.24 29.86
N ARG A 164 12.18 1.10 29.72
CA ARG A 164 13.51 0.67 29.27
C ARG A 164 14.08 -0.27 30.34
N GLY A 165 14.01 -1.57 30.11
CA GLY A 165 14.62 -2.58 30.98
C GLY A 165 16.15 -2.42 31.07
N ASP A 166 16.78 -3.27 31.89
CA ASP A 166 18.22 -3.24 32.12
C ASP A 166 19.02 -3.33 30.80
N GLN A 167 19.75 -2.25 30.49
CA GLN A 167 20.56 -2.14 29.27
C GLN A 167 21.98 -2.68 29.46
N SER A 168 22.31 -3.25 30.63
CA SER A 168 23.62 -3.86 30.92
C SER A 168 24.04 -4.94 29.91
N ARG A 169 23.08 -5.54 29.20
CA ARG A 169 23.29 -6.59 28.18
C ARG A 169 23.33 -6.09 26.74
N LYS A 170 23.13 -4.79 26.47
CA LYS A 170 23.34 -4.27 25.11
C LYS A 170 24.84 -4.30 24.81
N ARG A 171 25.21 -4.81 23.62
CA ARG A 171 26.59 -4.69 23.13
C ARG A 171 26.93 -3.21 23.13
N ALA A 172 27.96 -2.81 23.88
CA ALA A 172 28.61 -1.53 23.67
C ALA A 172 29.02 -1.51 22.20
N GLY A 173 28.39 -0.64 21.40
CA GLY A 173 28.91 -0.38 20.06
C GLY A 173 30.32 0.14 20.25
N ASP A 174 31.29 -0.45 19.54
CA ASP A 174 32.70 -0.05 19.62
C ASP A 174 32.79 1.47 19.58
N GLU A 175 33.09 2.06 20.74
CA GLU A 175 33.54 3.43 20.81
C GLU A 175 34.85 3.45 20.04
N LEU A 176 34.81 4.04 18.84
CA LEU A 176 36.00 4.41 18.08
C LEU A 176 36.81 5.36 18.96
N ALA A 177 37.68 4.78 19.78
CA ALA A 177 38.65 5.48 20.60
C ALA A 177 39.75 6.05 19.70
N TYR A 178 39.41 7.08 18.93
CA TYR A 178 40.38 8.04 18.42
C TYR A 178 40.71 9.00 19.56
N ASN A 179 41.81 8.70 20.25
CA ASN A 179 42.77 9.64 20.85
C ASN A 179 43.27 9.13 22.20
N SER A 180 44.52 8.68 22.24
CA SER A 180 45.52 9.23 23.16
C SER A 180 46.93 8.77 22.80
N PRO A 181 47.91 9.68 22.71
CA PRO A 181 49.30 9.34 22.42
C PRO A 181 50.08 9.03 23.70
N SER A 182 51.13 8.21 23.52
CA SER A 182 52.38 8.16 24.28
C SER A 182 52.32 8.11 25.81
N ALA A 183 52.84 7.03 26.40
CA ALA A 183 54.15 7.09 27.06
C ALA A 183 54.64 5.70 27.49
N CYS A 184 55.94 5.52 27.31
CA CYS A 184 56.84 4.47 27.74
C CYS A 184 56.57 3.91 29.15
N ALA A 185 56.86 2.62 29.37
CA ALA A 185 58.16 2.19 29.88
C ALA A 185 58.18 0.69 30.23
N SER A 186 59.16 0.01 29.66
CA SER A 186 59.98 -1.09 30.18
C SER A 186 59.48 -1.92 31.37
N SER A 187 59.46 -3.26 31.20
CA SER A 187 60.50 -4.09 31.83
C SER A 187 60.52 -5.54 31.32
N ARG A 188 61.74 -5.89 30.89
CA ARG A 188 62.44 -7.18 30.78
C ARG A 188 61.86 -8.38 31.54
N GLY A 189 62.04 -9.57 30.96
CA GLY A 189 62.32 -10.80 31.71
C GLY A 189 61.97 -12.09 30.97
N TYR A 190 62.97 -12.74 30.37
CA TYR A 190 62.90 -14.04 29.71
C TYR A 190 62.82 -15.22 30.70
N ARG A 191 62.25 -16.33 30.19
CA ARG A 191 62.47 -17.77 30.51
C ARG A 191 62.36 -18.26 31.95
#